data_AF-A0A8E1RK02-F1
#
_entry.id   AF-A0A8E1RK02-F1
#
_cell.length_a   1.000
_cell.length_b   1.000
_cell.length_c   1.000
_cell.angle_alpha   90.00
_cell.angle_beta   90.00
_cell.angle_gamma   90.00
#
_symmetry.space_group_name_H-M   'P 1'
#
loop_
_entity.id
_entity.type
_entity.pdbx_description
1 polymer ?
#
loop_
_entity_poly.entity_id
_entity_poly.type
_entity_poly.pdbx_seq_one_letter_code
_entity_poly.pdbx_strand_id
1 'polypeptide(L)'
;MQNNISLASHIGDYQFDNLLLNAAGVRCSTTDELNKTLDSMAGGCVTKSATPEERAGNESPRMKALPLGSINSMGLPNHGIDYYLKFAEESSRKLIQRLDRTESLMPKRCRKVTSRL
;
A
#
# COMPACT_ATOMS: atom_id res chain seq x y z
N MET A 1 16.05 -30.94 -9.43
CA MET A 1 15.82 -29.59 -10.01
C MET A 1 15.07 -28.78 -8.97
N GLN A 2 15.69 -27.77 -8.36
CA GLN A 2 14.96 -26.82 -7.53
C GLN A 2 14.18 -25.89 -8.47
N ASN A 3 12.85 -26.00 -8.44
CA ASN A 3 11.98 -25.08 -9.16
C ASN A 3 12.05 -23.72 -8.44
N ASN A 4 12.76 -22.77 -9.04
CA ASN A 4 12.84 -21.41 -8.54
C ASN A 4 11.59 -20.64 -8.97
N ILE A 5 10.49 -20.83 -8.25
CA ILE A 5 9.21 -20.14 -8.49
C ILE A 5 9.30 -18.76 -7.83
N SER A 6 9.03 -17.70 -8.60
CA SER A 6 9.03 -16.31 -8.14
C SER A 6 7.68 -15.65 -8.44
N LEU A 7 7.21 -14.82 -7.50
CA LEU A 7 6.04 -13.94 -7.69
C LEU A 7 6.44 -12.51 -8.07
N ALA A 8 7.74 -12.23 -8.15
CA ALA A 8 8.26 -10.90 -8.47
C ALA A 8 7.71 -10.43 -9.81
N SER A 9 7.23 -9.19 -9.85
CA SER A 9 6.47 -8.66 -10.97
C SER A 9 6.85 -7.21 -11.23
N HIS A 10 6.62 -6.76 -12.47
CA HIS A 10 6.96 -5.42 -12.93
C HIS A 10 5.74 -4.77 -13.60
N ILE A 11 5.40 -3.55 -13.20
CA ILE A 11 4.30 -2.76 -13.78
C ILE A 11 4.81 -1.34 -14.00
N GLY A 12 4.83 -0.87 -15.26
CA GLY A 12 5.40 0.44 -15.58
C GLY A 12 6.87 0.49 -15.20
N ASP A 13 7.28 1.44 -14.36
CA ASP A 13 8.65 1.56 -13.81
C ASP A 13 8.78 0.96 -12.39
N TYR A 14 7.75 0.26 -11.91
CA TYR A 14 7.69 -0.23 -10.55
C TYR A 14 7.97 -1.74 -10.49
N GLN A 15 8.91 -2.09 -9.62
CA GLN A 15 9.22 -3.47 -9.26
C GLN A 15 8.49 -3.85 -7.96
N PHE A 16 7.83 -5.00 -7.98
CA PHE A 16 7.16 -5.57 -6.83
C PHE A 16 7.74 -6.94 -6.49
N ASP A 17 7.83 -7.26 -5.20
CA ASP A 17 8.16 -8.61 -4.73
C ASP A 17 7.03 -9.60 -5.05
N ASN A 18 5.78 -9.11 -5.10
CA ASN A 18 4.59 -9.81 -5.57
C ASN A 18 3.45 -8.80 -5.87
N LEU A 19 2.38 -9.22 -6.55
CA LEU A 19 1.23 -8.34 -6.87
C LEU A 19 0.03 -8.52 -5.93
N LEU A 20 0.24 -9.09 -4.74
CA LEU A 20 -0.81 -9.19 -3.74
C LEU A 20 -0.86 -7.89 -2.94
N LEU A 21 -1.98 -7.18 -3.08
CA LEU A 21 -2.26 -5.90 -2.45
C LEU A 21 -3.62 -5.98 -1.74
N ASN A 22 -3.83 -5.14 -0.73
CA ASN A 22 -5.17 -4.99 -0.18
C ASN A 22 -6.09 -4.29 -1.23
N ALA A 23 -7.37 -4.67 -1.24
CA ALA A 23 -8.36 -3.90 -1.98
C ALA A 23 -8.61 -2.54 -1.28
N ALA A 24 -8.79 -1.48 -2.07
CA ALA A 24 -9.17 -0.18 -1.54
C ALA A 24 -10.44 -0.31 -0.68
N GLY A 25 -10.39 0.22 0.54
CA GLY A 25 -11.48 0.09 1.51
C GLY A 25 -11.39 -1.08 2.47
N VAL A 26 -10.43 -1.98 2.32
CA VAL A 26 -10.17 -3.10 3.24
C VAL A 26 -8.85 -2.87 3.96
N ARG A 27 -8.89 -2.70 5.30
CA ARG A 27 -7.71 -2.51 6.18
C ARG A 27 -6.72 -1.44 5.68
N CYS A 28 -7.23 -0.26 5.35
CA CYS A 28 -6.44 0.83 4.76
C CYS A 28 -6.98 2.23 5.09
N SER A 29 -7.82 2.36 6.11
CA SER A 29 -8.45 3.62 6.47
C SER A 29 -7.55 4.48 7.34
N THR A 30 -6.74 3.87 8.22
CA THR A 30 -5.83 4.58 9.14
C THR A 30 -4.37 4.29 8.83
N THR A 31 -3.46 5.19 9.25
CA THR A 31 -2.01 5.00 9.17
C THR A 31 -1.54 3.70 9.81
N ASP A 32 -2.16 3.29 10.93
CA ASP A 32 -1.84 2.02 11.59
C ASP A 32 -2.21 0.81 10.71
N GLU A 33 -3.40 0.81 10.09
CA GLU A 33 -3.80 -0.24 9.16
C GLU A 33 -2.90 -0.30 7.92
N LEU A 34 -2.52 0.87 7.38
CA LEU A 34 -1.64 0.97 6.23
C LEU A 34 -0.22 0.48 6.53
N ASN A 35 0.35 0.88 7.66
CA ASN A 35 1.65 0.38 8.11
C ASN A 35 1.62 -1.13 8.34
N LYS A 36 0.57 -1.65 8.99
CA LYS A 36 0.40 -3.11 9.17
C LYS A 36 0.31 -3.87 7.85
N THR A 37 -0.25 -3.26 6.81
CA THR A 37 -0.28 -3.84 5.46
C THR A 37 1.10 -3.82 4.82
N LEU A 38 1.83 -2.70 4.92
CA LEU A 38 3.20 -2.58 4.41
C LEU A 38 4.22 -3.45 5.15
N ASP A 39 4.01 -3.71 6.44
CA ASP A 39 4.84 -4.60 7.25
C ASP A 39 4.47 -6.09 7.07
N SER A 40 3.47 -6.40 6.24
CA SER A 40 3.08 -7.76 5.89
C SER A 40 3.86 -8.32 4.69
N MET A 41 3.48 -9.50 4.19
CA MET A 41 4.03 -10.09 2.96
C MET A 41 3.42 -9.52 1.66
N ALA A 42 2.50 -8.55 1.76
CA ALA A 42 1.93 -7.88 0.60
C ALA A 42 3.03 -7.15 -0.19
N GLY A 43 2.93 -7.13 -1.52
CA GLY A 43 3.88 -6.42 -2.36
C GLY A 43 3.75 -4.88 -2.30
N GLY A 44 2.74 -4.38 -1.60
CA GLY A 44 2.45 -2.96 -1.44
C GLY A 44 1.13 -2.75 -0.71
N CYS A 45 0.66 -1.50 -0.66
CA CYS A 45 -0.65 -1.18 -0.11
C CYS A 45 -1.41 -0.18 -0.99
N VAL A 46 -2.73 -0.24 -0.90
CA VAL A 46 -3.66 0.72 -1.50
C VAL A 46 -4.39 1.42 -0.37
N THR A 47 -4.42 2.75 -0.38
CA THR A 47 -5.15 3.52 0.63
C THR A 47 -6.65 3.37 0.50
N LYS A 48 -7.39 3.77 1.55
CA LYS A 48 -8.83 3.94 1.44
C LYS A 48 -9.14 4.95 0.33
N SER A 49 -10.15 4.64 -0.50
CA SER A 49 -10.69 5.60 -1.46
C SER A 49 -11.05 6.90 -0.75
N ALA A 50 -10.36 7.97 -1.12
CA ALA A 50 -10.47 9.26 -0.48
C ALA A 50 -11.48 10.15 -1.19
N THR A 51 -12.10 11.05 -0.44
CA THR A 51 -12.77 12.24 -0.95
C THR A 51 -11.95 13.48 -0.63
N PRO A 52 -12.24 14.65 -1.22
CA PRO A 52 -11.52 15.88 -0.85
C PRO A 52 -11.50 16.10 0.66
N GLU A 53 -12.69 16.03 1.28
CA GLU A 53 -12.87 16.15 2.73
C GLU A 53 -13.16 14.80 3.40
N GLU A 54 -13.00 14.74 4.72
CA GLU A 54 -13.39 13.60 5.54
C GLU A 54 -14.89 13.28 5.38
N ARG A 55 -15.19 11.98 5.39
CA ARG A 55 -16.57 11.47 5.37
C ARG A 55 -16.74 10.42 6.44
N ALA A 56 -17.84 10.53 7.19
CA ALA A 56 -18.24 9.52 8.16
C ALA A 56 -18.74 8.22 7.51
N GLY A 57 -19.21 8.29 6.25
CA GLY A 57 -19.88 7.20 5.54
C GLY A 57 -21.37 7.07 5.89
N ASN A 58 -21.99 5.98 5.44
CA ASN A 58 -23.40 5.69 5.72
C ASN A 58 -23.61 5.27 7.18
N GLU A 59 -24.86 5.32 7.68
CA GLU A 59 -25.21 4.81 9.01
C GLU A 59 -24.98 3.30 9.13
N SER A 60 -24.76 2.82 10.36
CA SER A 60 -24.56 1.39 10.63
C SER A 60 -25.90 0.68 10.92
N PRO A 61 -26.05 -0.62 10.61
CA PRO A 61 -25.05 -1.52 10.03
C PRO A 61 -24.87 -1.33 8.52
N ARG A 62 -23.62 -1.21 8.07
CA ARG A 62 -23.23 -0.90 6.68
C ARG A 62 -22.31 -1.93 6.02
N MET A 63 -21.96 -2.98 6.74
CA MET A 63 -21.23 -4.12 6.22
C MET A 63 -21.72 -5.38 6.92
N LYS A 64 -21.86 -6.46 6.16
CA LYS A 64 -22.20 -7.78 6.68
C LYS A 64 -21.33 -8.85 6.02
N ALA A 65 -20.63 -9.63 6.85
CA ALA A 65 -20.00 -10.86 6.40
C ALA A 65 -21.05 -11.95 6.16
N LEU A 66 -20.85 -12.74 5.12
CA LEU A 66 -21.71 -13.83 4.67
C LEU A 66 -20.83 -15.10 4.55
N PRO A 67 -21.41 -16.31 4.56
CA PRO A 67 -20.62 -17.55 4.46
C PRO A 67 -19.69 -17.62 3.23
N LEU A 68 -20.08 -16.99 2.12
CA LEU A 68 -19.34 -16.99 0.86
C LEU A 68 -18.78 -15.62 0.46
N GLY A 69 -18.76 -14.63 1.37
CA GLY A 69 -18.24 -13.30 1.06
C GLY A 69 -18.75 -12.20 1.97
N SER A 70 -19.04 -11.03 1.42
CA SER A 70 -19.59 -9.92 2.17
C SER A 70 -20.43 -9.00 1.28
N ILE A 71 -21.36 -8.27 1.88
CA ILE A 71 -22.05 -7.14 1.27
C ILE A 71 -21.77 -5.89 2.10
N ASN A 72 -21.56 -4.76 1.43
CA ASN A 72 -21.32 -3.50 2.10
C ASN A 72 -21.91 -2.32 1.34
N SER A 73 -22.27 -1.28 2.08
CA SER A 73 -22.65 0.04 1.58
C SER A 73 -22.01 1.08 2.50
N MET A 74 -20.68 1.10 2.51
CA MET A 74 -19.92 1.89 3.50
C MET A 74 -20.18 3.40 3.38
N GLY A 75 -20.42 3.92 2.16
CA GLY A 75 -20.64 5.35 1.91
C GLY A 75 -19.36 6.21 1.83
N LEU A 76 -18.23 5.59 1.47
CA LEU A 76 -16.89 6.19 1.45
C LEU A 76 -16.45 6.81 2.80
N PRO A 77 -16.47 6.07 3.93
CA PRO A 77 -15.94 6.57 5.18
C PRO A 77 -14.42 6.68 5.07
N ASN A 78 -13.85 7.88 5.22
CA ASN A 78 -12.43 8.13 4.98
C ASN A 78 -12.00 9.46 5.64
N HIS A 79 -10.70 9.65 5.87
CA HIS A 79 -10.15 10.82 6.58
C HIS A 79 -9.79 12.01 5.67
N GLY A 80 -10.30 12.07 4.44
CA GLY A 80 -10.00 13.12 3.47
C GLY A 80 -8.68 12.89 2.73
N ILE A 81 -8.51 13.52 1.57
CA ILE A 81 -7.37 13.28 0.68
C ILE A 81 -6.04 13.67 1.32
N ASP A 82 -6.02 14.77 2.09
CA ASP A 82 -4.82 15.29 2.75
C ASP A 82 -4.22 14.29 3.73
N TYR A 83 -5.06 13.53 4.44
CA TYR A 83 -4.62 12.48 5.36
C TYR A 83 -3.82 11.40 4.61
N TYR A 84 -4.33 10.94 3.48
CA TYR A 84 -3.71 9.87 2.69
C TYR A 84 -2.49 10.37 1.89
N LEU A 85 -2.51 11.62 1.42
CA LEU A 85 -1.35 12.25 0.79
C LEU A 85 -0.19 12.37 1.78
N LYS A 86 -0.46 12.87 3.00
CA LYS A 86 0.56 12.95 4.05
C LYS A 86 1.17 11.58 4.34
N PHE A 87 0.34 10.54 4.44
CA PHE A 87 0.83 9.17 4.62
C PHE A 87 1.75 8.72 3.46
N ALA A 88 1.37 8.98 2.21
CA ALA A 88 2.15 8.61 1.04
C ALA A 88 3.50 9.35 0.97
N GLU A 89 3.52 10.64 1.30
CA GLU A 89 4.74 11.45 1.37
C GLU A 89 5.70 10.95 2.45
N GLU A 90 5.19 10.69 3.66
CA GLU A 90 5.99 10.16 4.78
C GLU A 90 6.56 8.77 4.46
N SER A 91 5.75 7.90 3.83
CA SER A 91 6.16 6.56 3.42
C SER A 91 7.25 6.61 2.35
N SER A 92 7.09 7.50 1.36
CA SER A 92 8.09 7.72 0.31
C SER A 92 9.41 8.22 0.89
N ARG A 93 9.37 9.17 1.83
CA ARG A 93 10.55 9.69 2.52
C ARG A 93 11.29 8.61 3.30
N LYS A 94 10.56 7.75 4.04
CA LYS A 94 11.15 6.62 4.78
C LYS A 94 11.85 5.64 3.84
N LEU A 95 11.28 5.38 2.66
CA LEU A 95 11.88 4.51 1.66
C LEU A 95 13.19 5.10 1.11
N ILE A 96 13.19 6.38 0.75
CA ILE A 96 14.40 7.07 0.28
C ILE A 96 15.50 7.01 1.36
N GLN A 97 15.19 7.33 2.60
CA GLN A 97 16.15 7.25 3.72
C GLN A 97 16.66 5.84 4.01
N ARG A 98 15.89 4.79 3.68
CA ARG A 98 16.36 3.41 3.78
C ARG A 98 17.36 3.11 2.67
N LEU A 99 17.08 3.55 1.44
CA LEU A 99 17.98 3.38 0.30
C LEU A 99 19.32 4.09 0.52
N ASP A 100 19.30 5.35 0.98
CA ASP A 100 20.51 6.14 1.26
C ASP A 100 21.38 5.49 2.35
N ARG A 101 20.76 4.86 3.35
CA ARG A 101 21.48 4.10 4.40
C ARG A 101 22.06 2.79 3.89
N THR A 102 21.37 2.11 2.98
CA THR A 102 21.87 0.85 2.40
C THR A 102 23.00 1.03 1.39
N GLU A 103 23.14 2.21 0.76
CA GLU A 103 24.31 2.52 -0.09
C GLU A 103 25.63 2.52 0.70
N SER A 104 25.60 2.83 2.00
CA SER A 104 26.80 2.80 2.86
C SER A 104 27.31 1.39 3.17
N LEU A 105 26.57 0.31 2.88
CA LEU A 105 26.84 -1.05 3.39
C LEU A 105 26.59 -2.19 2.38
N MET A 106 26.39 -1.93 1.08
CA MET A 106 26.03 -2.98 0.11
C MET A 106 27.04 -3.16 -1.06
N PRO A 107 27.38 -4.42 -1.44
CA PRO A 107 28.15 -4.74 -2.65
C PRO A 107 27.31 -4.50 -3.92
N LYS A 108 28.01 -4.22 -5.05
CA LYS A 108 27.55 -3.61 -6.33
C LYS A 108 26.38 -4.28 -7.11
N ARG A 109 25.33 -4.84 -6.49
CA ARG A 109 24.27 -5.59 -7.21
C ARG A 109 22.87 -4.96 -7.21
N CYS A 110 22.72 -3.75 -6.69
CA CYS A 110 21.49 -2.97 -6.86
C CYS A 110 21.86 -1.49 -7.04
N ARG A 111 22.12 -1.07 -8.29
CA ARG A 111 22.07 0.35 -8.64
C ARG A 111 20.71 0.59 -9.30
N LYS A 112 19.93 1.52 -8.77
CA LYS A 112 18.90 2.18 -9.59
C LYS A 112 19.61 2.73 -10.83
N VAL A 113 19.00 2.57 -12.00
CA VAL A 113 19.27 3.48 -13.12
C VAL A 113 18.73 4.84 -12.70
N THR A 114 19.48 5.56 -11.87
CA THR A 114 19.25 6.99 -11.63
C THR A 114 19.86 7.74 -12.79
N SER A 115 19.12 7.85 -13.89
CA SER A 115 19.32 8.93 -14.85
C SER A 115 18.06 9.17 -15.68
N ARG A 116 17.42 10.32 -15.45
CA ARG A 116 16.32 10.93 -16.22
C ARG A 116 14.97 10.22 -15.92
N LEU A 117 13.99 10.85 -15.29
CA LEU A 117 13.46 12.21 -15.45
C LEU A 117 13.24 12.91 -14.10
#